data_AF-A0A9D6VYB0-F1
#
_entry.id   AF-A0A9D6VYB0-F1
#
_cell.length_a   1.000
_cell.length_b   1.000
_cell.length_c   1.000
_cell.angle_alpha   90.00
_cell.angle_beta   90.00
_cell.angle_gamma   90.00
#
_symmetry.space_group_name_H-M   'P 1'
#
loop_
_entity.id
_entity.type
_entity.pdbx_description
1 polymer ?
#
loop_
_entity_poly.entity_id
_entity_poly.type
_entity_poly.pdbx_seq_one_letter_code
_entity_poly.pdbx_strand_id
1 'polypeptide(L)'
;MRRLKPTRFFMGVLAGYCLFSAAAQGQVVVRMVTNLGDIDVELYDEAAPITVANFLNYVRDGDYNNTFIHRSIPGFIIQGGGYSISNGSVVRVPTDPPIVNEYDPSRSNIRGTIAMAKLPATDGFGNPIPGGGPDSATSEWFFNLADNSANLDFQNGGYTVFGQVIGDGMSVVDAIAALTTVDCGSAFTDLPLIGLTTCPNVDQLDRLVTISNAREILSVQGNLASMEDRAGNSVSLTADAPATFTNVAVSDNPSLADAPEGVTFQEGFFSFQLDGLASGGASQVTMQLPAGYTPNTYYLYGPTPDNNNPHWYEFNFDGQTGAEFFGNNFVILHFVDGGRGDADLAANGQISELGAPAVATVIIPAALPTISVVATDATATEARLTTGTYTFTRTGSTAAALTVNYSVGGSATSGSDYTALGTQVSFPIGASQATKTLQPVQDTLQELNETVVLRLRQSLNYAVGTPASATIILTSNDPITRTVTVAATDRIATEAGLTTGLYTFTRTGSTAAALTVYYSVGGNATSGSDYIALGSRITFPIGARRVTKTLKPIQDRLREQNETVVLRLRQSSNYAVGSPGSATVTLTSND
;
A
#
# COMPACT_ATOMS: atom_id res chain seq x y z
N MET A 1 65.45 -81.75 24.56
CA MET A 1 66.20 -81.18 23.43
C MET A 1 65.33 -81.17 22.18
N ARG A 2 65.10 -79.97 21.64
CA ARG A 2 64.70 -79.58 20.26
C ARG A 2 63.79 -80.52 19.44
N ARG A 3 62.58 -80.02 19.16
CA ARG A 3 61.96 -80.15 17.83
C ARG A 3 61.65 -78.75 17.30
N LEU A 4 62.23 -78.43 16.15
CA LEU A 4 61.93 -77.28 15.29
C LEU A 4 61.21 -77.79 14.05
N LYS A 5 60.19 -77.06 13.58
CA LYS A 5 59.90 -76.67 12.17
C LYS A 5 58.47 -76.05 12.05
N PRO A 6 58.15 -75.25 11.01
CA PRO A 6 58.17 -73.79 11.11
C PRO A 6 56.81 -73.12 10.85
N THR A 7 56.79 -71.81 11.09
CA THR A 7 55.73 -70.81 10.93
C THR A 7 55.04 -70.81 9.57
N ARG A 8 53.71 -70.68 9.56
CA ARG A 8 52.91 -70.19 8.42
C ARG A 8 51.82 -69.22 8.90
N PHE A 9 51.78 -68.09 8.19
CA PHE A 9 50.83 -66.99 8.24
C PHE A 9 49.36 -67.45 8.23
N PHE A 10 48.53 -66.88 9.11
CA PHE A 10 47.07 -66.94 9.01
C PHE A 10 46.55 -65.60 8.48
N MET A 11 45.89 -65.67 7.32
CA MET A 11 45.18 -64.59 6.67
C MET A 11 43.72 -64.64 7.16
N GLY A 12 43.34 -63.70 8.01
CA GLY A 12 41.96 -63.54 8.49
C GLY A 12 41.22 -62.53 7.62
N VAL A 13 40.23 -63.01 6.86
CA VAL A 13 39.26 -62.18 6.12
C VAL A 13 38.24 -61.66 7.13
N LEU A 14 38.22 -60.34 7.36
CA LEU A 14 37.17 -59.67 8.14
C LEU A 14 35.95 -59.45 7.24
N ALA A 15 34.81 -60.05 7.60
CA ALA A 15 33.52 -59.75 7.02
C ALA A 15 33.07 -58.35 7.47
N GLY A 16 32.94 -57.42 6.52
CA GLY A 16 32.37 -56.10 6.76
C GLY A 16 30.86 -56.18 6.95
N TYR A 17 30.39 -55.82 8.15
CA TYR A 17 29.01 -55.40 8.36
C TYR A 17 28.86 -54.01 7.76
N CYS A 18 28.24 -53.90 6.58
CA CYS A 18 27.68 -52.63 6.13
C CYS A 18 26.44 -52.35 6.98
N LEU A 19 26.61 -51.50 7.99
CA LEU A 19 25.53 -50.76 8.62
C LEU A 19 24.96 -49.83 7.53
N PHE A 20 23.72 -50.07 7.10
CA PHE A 20 22.95 -49.06 6.39
C PHE A 20 22.64 -47.95 7.40
N SER A 21 23.20 -46.77 7.19
CA SER A 21 22.70 -45.54 7.82
C SER A 21 21.29 -45.30 7.26
N ALA A 22 20.27 -45.38 8.10
CA ALA A 22 18.94 -44.88 7.75
C ALA A 22 19.07 -43.36 7.55
N ALA A 23 18.82 -42.88 6.34
CA ALA A 23 18.64 -41.46 6.10
C ALA A 23 17.39 -41.01 6.87
N ALA A 24 17.50 -39.97 7.69
CA ALA A 24 16.33 -39.28 8.22
C ALA A 24 15.58 -38.68 7.03
N GLN A 25 14.40 -39.22 6.70
CA GLN A 25 13.51 -38.63 5.70
C GLN A 25 12.84 -37.40 6.31
N GLY A 26 12.68 -36.35 5.51
CA GLY A 26 11.92 -35.17 5.92
C GLY A 26 10.46 -35.51 6.18
N GLN A 27 9.87 -34.87 7.19
CA GLN A 27 8.45 -34.96 7.47
C GLN A 27 7.66 -34.14 6.45
N VAL A 28 6.54 -34.68 6.01
CA VAL A 28 5.72 -34.04 4.98
C VAL A 28 4.80 -33.02 5.64
N VAL A 29 4.87 -31.76 5.22
CA VAL A 29 3.89 -30.74 5.60
C VAL A 29 3.00 -30.44 4.40
N VAL A 30 1.72 -30.17 4.62
CA VAL A 30 0.80 -29.71 3.59
C VAL A 30 0.23 -28.35 3.97
N ARG A 31 0.34 -27.39 3.05
CA ARG A 31 -0.29 -26.08 3.16
C ARG A 31 -1.62 -26.07 2.43
N MET A 32 -2.69 -25.73 3.15
CA MET A 32 -4.02 -25.45 2.60
C MET A 32 -4.25 -23.94 2.55
N VAL A 33 -4.34 -23.38 1.34
CA VAL A 33 -4.55 -21.94 1.11
C VAL A 33 -6.04 -21.62 1.11
N THR A 34 -6.54 -21.04 2.20
CA THR A 34 -7.94 -20.64 2.34
C THR A 34 -8.15 -19.15 2.06
N ASN A 35 -9.40 -18.75 1.81
CA ASN A 35 -9.75 -17.33 1.72
C ASN A 35 -9.82 -16.60 3.09
N LEU A 36 -9.42 -17.26 4.18
CA LEU A 36 -9.26 -16.70 5.53
C LEU A 36 -7.82 -16.81 6.06
N GLY A 37 -6.89 -17.37 5.28
CA GLY A 37 -5.48 -17.59 5.66
C GLY A 37 -4.99 -19.00 5.32
N ASP A 38 -3.70 -19.24 5.52
CA ASP A 38 -3.08 -20.54 5.27
C ASP A 38 -3.21 -21.45 6.50
N ILE A 39 -3.47 -22.74 6.28
CA ILE A 39 -3.42 -23.78 7.31
C ILE A 39 -2.31 -24.76 6.94
N ASP A 40 -1.25 -24.80 7.73
CA ASP A 40 -0.15 -25.74 7.57
C ASP A 40 -0.36 -26.95 8.46
N VAL A 41 -0.17 -28.14 7.90
CA VAL A 41 -0.39 -29.42 8.57
C VAL A 41 0.86 -30.28 8.46
N GLU A 42 1.49 -30.59 9.58
CA GLU A 42 2.54 -31.61 9.67
C GLU A 42 1.90 -33.00 9.68
N LEU A 43 2.29 -33.86 8.74
CA LEU A 43 1.74 -35.19 8.56
C LEU A 43 2.57 -36.24 9.30
N TYR A 44 1.89 -37.27 9.81
CA TYR A 44 2.49 -38.39 10.52
C TYR A 44 2.74 -39.57 9.56
N ASP A 45 3.54 -39.36 8.53
CA ASP A 45 3.79 -40.32 7.45
C ASP A 45 4.39 -41.66 7.92
N GLU A 46 5.18 -41.66 8.99
CA GLU A 46 5.64 -42.90 9.61
C GLU A 46 4.57 -43.60 10.47
N ALA A 47 3.71 -42.84 11.14
CA ALA A 47 2.76 -43.37 12.12
C ALA A 47 1.39 -43.73 11.52
N ALA A 48 1.00 -43.09 10.42
CA ALA A 48 -0.22 -43.34 9.65
C ALA A 48 0.09 -43.38 8.13
N PRO A 49 0.97 -44.29 7.67
CA PRO A 49 1.50 -44.29 6.31
C PRO A 49 0.44 -44.48 5.23
N ILE A 50 -0.58 -45.31 5.45
CA ILE A 50 -1.64 -45.54 4.45
C ILE A 50 -2.51 -44.28 4.32
N THR A 51 -2.82 -43.66 5.46
CA THR A 51 -3.68 -42.49 5.55
C THR A 51 -3.01 -41.26 4.96
N VAL A 52 -1.73 -41.04 5.31
CA VAL A 52 -0.94 -39.95 4.75
C VAL A 52 -0.73 -40.14 3.25
N ALA A 53 -0.41 -41.35 2.79
CA ALA A 53 -0.28 -41.62 1.35
C ALA A 53 -1.58 -41.32 0.58
N ASN A 54 -2.74 -41.73 1.12
CA ASN A 54 -4.05 -41.43 0.56
C ASN A 54 -4.31 -39.92 0.49
N PHE A 55 -4.13 -39.21 1.61
CA PHE A 55 -4.32 -37.76 1.66
C PHE A 55 -3.41 -37.03 0.67
N LEU A 56 -2.13 -37.42 0.58
CA LEU A 56 -1.19 -36.84 -0.36
C LEU A 56 -1.52 -37.14 -1.83
N ASN A 57 -2.16 -38.27 -2.15
CA ASN A 57 -2.64 -38.52 -3.51
C ASN A 57 -3.65 -37.45 -3.93
N TYR A 58 -4.66 -37.17 -3.10
CA TYR A 58 -5.63 -36.09 -3.37
C TYR A 58 -4.98 -34.70 -3.46
N VAL A 59 -3.96 -34.43 -2.66
CA VAL A 59 -3.18 -33.18 -2.75
C VAL A 59 -2.45 -33.09 -4.09
N ARG A 60 -1.74 -34.15 -4.50
CA ARG A 60 -0.92 -34.20 -5.72
C ARG A 60 -1.75 -34.19 -7.00
N ASP A 61 -2.90 -34.86 -6.99
CA ASP A 61 -3.84 -34.87 -8.11
C ASP A 61 -4.64 -33.56 -8.22
N GLY A 62 -4.54 -32.69 -7.19
CA GLY A 62 -5.18 -31.39 -7.16
C GLY A 62 -6.67 -31.45 -6.84
N ASP A 63 -7.17 -32.57 -6.35
CA ASP A 63 -8.58 -32.79 -6.02
C ASP A 63 -9.08 -31.90 -4.87
N TYR A 64 -8.17 -31.47 -4.00
CA TYR A 64 -8.47 -30.49 -2.95
C TYR A 64 -8.48 -29.04 -3.43
N ASN A 65 -8.08 -28.77 -4.68
CA ASN A 65 -8.16 -27.41 -5.23
C ASN A 65 -9.62 -27.03 -5.50
N ASN A 66 -9.98 -25.79 -5.16
CA ASN A 66 -11.34 -25.27 -5.23
C ASN A 66 -12.37 -26.09 -4.42
N THR A 67 -11.90 -26.79 -3.38
CA THR A 67 -12.80 -27.36 -2.35
C THR A 67 -13.25 -26.29 -1.38
N PHE A 68 -14.17 -26.62 -0.48
CA PHE A 68 -14.58 -25.73 0.60
C PHE A 68 -14.89 -26.51 1.88
N ILE A 69 -14.88 -25.81 3.01
CA ILE A 69 -15.32 -26.37 4.30
C ILE A 69 -16.84 -26.50 4.26
N HIS A 70 -17.33 -27.74 4.13
CA HIS A 70 -18.76 -28.02 3.95
C HIS A 70 -19.52 -28.23 5.27
N ARG A 71 -18.82 -28.34 6.40
CA ARG A 71 -19.41 -28.54 7.72
C ARG A 71 -18.53 -27.96 8.82
N SER A 72 -19.13 -27.21 9.74
CA SER A 72 -18.48 -26.63 10.93
C SER A 72 -19.37 -26.80 12.14
N ILE A 73 -18.91 -27.50 13.17
CA ILE A 73 -19.62 -27.65 14.44
C ILE A 73 -18.76 -27.02 15.54
N PRO A 74 -19.17 -25.84 16.07
CA PRO A 74 -18.41 -25.14 17.10
C PRO A 74 -18.05 -26.04 18.28
N GLY A 75 -16.77 -26.01 18.68
CA GLY A 75 -16.25 -26.83 19.78
C GLY A 75 -16.11 -28.32 19.46
N PHE A 76 -16.36 -28.74 18.22
CA PHE A 76 -16.18 -30.13 17.79
C PHE A 76 -15.21 -30.21 16.62
N ILE A 77 -15.64 -29.92 15.39
CA ILE A 77 -14.82 -30.11 14.17
C ILE A 77 -15.17 -29.11 13.07
N ILE A 78 -14.20 -28.83 12.19
CA ILE A 78 -14.48 -28.35 10.82
C ILE A 78 -14.08 -29.43 9.81
N GLN A 79 -14.88 -29.65 8.78
CA GLN A 79 -14.73 -30.76 7.83
C GLN A 79 -14.72 -30.26 6.39
N GLY A 80 -13.81 -30.82 5.59
CA GLY A 80 -13.58 -30.49 4.19
C GLY A 80 -13.25 -31.71 3.34
N GLY A 81 -12.85 -31.48 2.08
CA GLY A 81 -12.40 -32.53 1.16
C GLY A 81 -13.52 -33.38 0.52
N GLY A 82 -14.79 -33.04 0.72
CA GLY A 82 -15.93 -33.80 0.17
C GLY A 82 -16.55 -33.19 -1.08
N TYR A 83 -16.43 -31.87 -1.23
CA TYR A 83 -17.10 -31.08 -2.26
C TYR A 83 -16.18 -30.01 -2.84
N SER A 84 -16.31 -29.74 -4.13
CA SER A 84 -15.61 -28.68 -4.85
C SER A 84 -16.55 -27.84 -5.70
N ILE A 85 -16.07 -26.67 -6.12
CA ILE A 85 -16.77 -25.79 -7.04
C ILE A 85 -16.22 -26.01 -8.45
N SER A 86 -17.07 -26.47 -9.36
CA SER A 86 -16.73 -26.67 -10.77
C SER A 86 -17.81 -26.07 -11.66
N ASN A 87 -17.41 -25.19 -12.57
CA ASN A 87 -18.31 -24.47 -13.48
C ASN A 87 -19.52 -23.80 -12.78
N GLY A 88 -19.28 -23.16 -11.63
CA GLY A 88 -20.32 -22.47 -10.85
C GLY A 88 -21.32 -23.41 -10.16
N SER A 89 -20.99 -24.71 -10.04
CA SER A 89 -21.81 -25.71 -9.37
C SER A 89 -21.01 -26.48 -8.32
N VAL A 90 -21.68 -26.91 -7.26
CA VAL A 90 -21.10 -27.79 -6.25
C VAL A 90 -21.10 -29.23 -6.77
N VAL A 91 -19.93 -29.85 -6.80
CA VAL A 91 -19.73 -31.25 -7.20
C VAL A 91 -19.02 -32.03 -6.09
N ARG A 92 -19.13 -33.36 -6.09
CA ARG A 92 -18.34 -34.21 -5.19
C ARG A 92 -16.89 -34.25 -5.66
N VAL A 93 -15.96 -34.25 -4.71
CA VAL A 93 -14.58 -34.63 -4.99
C VAL A 93 -14.59 -36.09 -5.47
N PRO A 94 -13.98 -36.41 -6.63
CA PRO A 94 -13.80 -37.79 -7.07
C PRO A 94 -13.09 -38.60 -6.00
N THR A 95 -13.54 -39.82 -5.70
CA THR A 95 -12.97 -40.61 -4.59
C THR A 95 -12.20 -41.82 -5.09
N ASP A 96 -11.01 -42.04 -4.53
CA ASP A 96 -10.27 -43.29 -4.56
C ASP A 96 -10.95 -44.38 -3.73
N PRO A 97 -10.53 -45.66 -3.88
CA PRO A 97 -10.99 -46.75 -3.03
C PRO A 97 -10.76 -46.45 -1.54
N PRO A 98 -11.66 -46.91 -0.64
CA PRO A 98 -11.52 -46.66 0.78
C PRO A 98 -10.29 -47.36 1.36
N ILE A 99 -9.67 -46.70 2.34
CA ILE A 99 -8.46 -47.18 3.02
C ILE A 99 -8.77 -47.88 4.34
N VAL A 100 -7.85 -48.76 4.75
CA VAL A 100 -7.87 -49.40 6.07
C VAL A 100 -7.61 -48.35 7.15
N ASN A 101 -8.35 -48.42 8.25
CA ASN A 101 -8.21 -47.53 9.39
C ASN A 101 -6.88 -47.77 10.13
N GLU A 102 -6.07 -46.72 10.31
CA GLU A 102 -4.80 -46.76 11.07
C GLU A 102 -4.92 -46.08 12.45
N TYR A 103 -6.12 -46.14 13.03
CA TYR A 103 -6.36 -45.57 14.35
C TYR A 103 -5.47 -46.23 15.40
N ASP A 104 -4.87 -45.40 16.25
CA ASP A 104 -3.99 -45.81 17.32
C ASP A 104 -4.27 -44.93 18.55
N PRO A 105 -4.47 -45.52 19.74
CA PRO A 105 -4.79 -44.76 20.95
C PRO A 105 -3.70 -43.78 21.39
N SER A 106 -2.46 -43.91 20.89
CA SER A 106 -1.41 -42.91 21.11
C SER A 106 -1.57 -41.63 20.27
N ARG A 107 -2.41 -41.67 19.22
CA ARG A 107 -2.72 -40.55 18.31
C ARG A 107 -4.20 -40.20 18.42
N SER A 108 -4.52 -39.51 19.51
CA SER A 108 -5.88 -39.19 19.93
C SER A 108 -6.47 -37.97 19.19
N ASN A 109 -7.80 -37.96 19.00
CA ASN A 109 -8.54 -36.85 18.37
C ASN A 109 -8.65 -35.62 19.29
N ILE A 110 -7.52 -34.96 19.52
CA ILE A 110 -7.41 -33.75 20.33
C ILE A 110 -7.31 -32.49 19.48
N ARG A 111 -7.52 -31.33 20.09
CA ARG A 111 -7.50 -30.03 19.40
C ARG A 111 -6.23 -29.85 18.57
N GLY A 112 -6.41 -29.36 17.35
CA GLY A 112 -5.31 -29.10 16.42
C GLY A 112 -4.87 -30.29 15.60
N THR A 113 -5.44 -31.48 15.80
CA THR A 113 -5.17 -32.62 14.93
C THR A 113 -6.07 -32.64 13.70
N ILE A 114 -5.59 -33.24 12.61
CA ILE A 114 -6.39 -33.61 11.44
C ILE A 114 -6.64 -35.12 11.45
N ALA A 115 -7.87 -35.52 11.13
CA ALA A 115 -8.25 -36.93 11.04
C ALA A 115 -9.18 -37.21 9.84
N MET A 116 -9.17 -38.45 9.35
CA MET A 116 -9.99 -38.85 8.20
C MET A 116 -11.45 -39.05 8.59
N ALA A 117 -12.37 -38.43 7.85
CA ALA A 117 -13.80 -38.69 8.00
C ALA A 117 -14.18 -40.06 7.43
N LYS A 118 -15.25 -40.64 7.98
CA LYS A 118 -15.70 -42.01 7.69
C LYS A 118 -17.21 -42.09 7.61
N LEU A 119 -17.69 -43.04 6.80
CA LEU A 119 -19.10 -43.39 6.77
C LEU A 119 -19.47 -44.20 8.04
N PRO A 120 -20.65 -43.95 8.63
CA PRO A 120 -21.09 -44.73 9.77
C PRO A 120 -21.34 -46.19 9.34
N ALA A 121 -21.15 -47.13 10.27
CA ALA A 121 -21.41 -48.54 10.01
C ALA A 121 -22.89 -48.81 9.73
N THR A 122 -23.78 -48.01 10.32
CA THR A 122 -25.23 -48.17 10.21
C THR A 122 -25.95 -46.84 9.96
N ASP A 123 -27.13 -46.91 9.35
CA ASP A 123 -28.05 -45.78 9.25
C ASP A 123 -28.71 -45.44 10.60
N GLY A 124 -29.55 -44.40 10.64
CA GLY A 124 -30.28 -43.98 11.85
C GLY A 124 -31.29 -45.00 12.38
N PHE A 125 -31.48 -46.13 11.69
CA PHE A 125 -32.37 -47.23 12.07
C PHE A 125 -31.58 -48.51 12.40
N GLY A 126 -30.25 -48.48 12.37
CA GLY A 126 -29.38 -49.61 12.67
C GLY A 126 -29.11 -50.56 11.49
N ASN A 127 -29.52 -50.22 10.27
CA ASN A 127 -29.22 -51.04 9.09
C ASN A 127 -27.79 -50.77 8.60
N PRO A 128 -27.02 -51.78 8.15
CA PRO A 128 -25.68 -51.57 7.62
C PRO A 128 -25.66 -50.62 6.42
N ILE A 129 -24.74 -49.66 6.42
CA ILE A 129 -24.49 -48.81 5.26
C ILE A 129 -23.47 -49.51 4.35
N PRO A 130 -23.78 -49.74 3.07
CA PRO A 130 -22.82 -50.31 2.11
C PRO A 130 -21.55 -49.44 2.04
N GLY A 131 -20.39 -50.04 2.31
CA GLY A 131 -19.12 -49.31 2.39
C GLY A 131 -18.94 -48.48 3.66
N GLY A 132 -19.84 -48.58 4.63
CA GLY A 132 -19.75 -47.92 5.93
C GLY A 132 -18.91 -48.72 6.94
N GLY A 133 -18.39 -48.02 7.94
CA GLY A 133 -17.62 -48.64 9.03
C GLY A 133 -16.19 -48.10 9.17
N PRO A 134 -15.33 -48.80 9.93
CA PRO A 134 -13.98 -48.33 10.24
C PRO A 134 -13.10 -48.08 9.02
N ASP A 135 -13.21 -48.90 7.97
CA ASP A 135 -12.35 -48.85 6.78
C ASP A 135 -13.06 -48.16 5.59
N SER A 136 -13.68 -47.01 5.85
CA SER A 136 -14.51 -46.28 4.87
C SER A 136 -13.98 -44.91 4.46
N ALA A 137 -12.81 -44.52 4.98
CA ALA A 137 -12.20 -43.23 4.68
C ALA A 137 -11.76 -43.15 3.22
N THR A 138 -12.04 -42.02 2.56
CA THR A 138 -11.58 -41.71 1.19
C THR A 138 -10.96 -40.31 1.14
N SER A 139 -11.71 -39.26 0.74
CA SER A 139 -11.20 -37.91 0.52
C SER A 139 -11.49 -36.93 1.67
N GLU A 140 -12.51 -37.19 2.48
CA GLU A 140 -12.96 -36.25 3.50
C GLU A 140 -12.11 -36.31 4.77
N TRP A 141 -11.81 -35.15 5.33
CA TRP A 141 -11.02 -34.98 6.56
C TRP A 141 -11.63 -33.91 7.44
N PHE A 142 -11.27 -33.88 8.72
CA PHE A 142 -11.67 -32.84 9.64
C PHE A 142 -10.54 -32.42 10.58
N PHE A 143 -10.56 -31.15 10.98
CA PHE A 143 -9.75 -30.63 12.06
C PHE A 143 -10.53 -30.67 13.38
N ASN A 144 -9.87 -31.12 14.45
CA ASN A 144 -10.44 -31.11 15.80
C ASN A 144 -10.34 -29.71 16.43
N LEU A 145 -11.49 -29.13 16.80
CA LEU A 145 -11.57 -27.83 17.48
C LEU A 145 -11.43 -27.93 19.00
N ALA A 146 -11.58 -29.12 19.57
CA ALA A 146 -11.46 -29.39 21.00
C ALA A 146 -10.89 -30.80 21.23
N ASP A 147 -10.76 -31.19 22.50
CA ASP A 147 -10.52 -32.58 22.86
C ASP A 147 -11.79 -33.42 22.60
N ASN A 148 -11.77 -34.18 21.52
CA ASN A 148 -12.87 -35.04 21.07
C ASN A 148 -12.59 -36.53 21.33
N SER A 149 -11.51 -36.85 22.04
CA SER A 149 -11.02 -38.20 22.30
C SER A 149 -12.10 -39.09 22.92
N ALA A 150 -12.85 -38.57 23.90
CA ALA A 150 -13.91 -39.30 24.58
C ALA A 150 -15.01 -39.85 23.65
N ASN A 151 -15.14 -39.29 22.44
CA ASN A 151 -16.13 -39.71 21.45
C ASN A 151 -15.47 -40.34 20.20
N LEU A 152 -14.55 -39.64 19.55
CA LEU A 152 -14.00 -40.04 18.26
C LEU A 152 -13.00 -41.21 18.37
N ASP A 153 -12.39 -41.43 19.52
CA ASP A 153 -11.43 -42.53 19.69
C ASP A 153 -12.12 -43.88 19.95
N PHE A 154 -13.39 -43.84 20.38
CA PHE A 154 -14.14 -45.02 20.83
C PHE A 154 -15.31 -45.42 19.94
N GLN A 155 -15.56 -44.68 18.85
CA GLN A 155 -16.65 -44.97 17.92
C GLN A 155 -16.11 -45.33 16.54
N ASN A 156 -16.87 -46.14 15.79
CA ASN A 156 -16.54 -46.51 14.41
C ASN A 156 -15.10 -47.04 14.23
N GLY A 157 -14.54 -47.72 15.24
CA GLY A 157 -13.16 -48.22 15.25
C GLY A 157 -12.08 -47.16 15.53
N GLY A 158 -12.46 -45.96 15.97
CA GLY A 158 -11.58 -44.81 16.18
C GLY A 158 -11.32 -44.04 14.88
N TYR A 159 -11.18 -42.72 14.94
CA TYR A 159 -10.87 -41.89 13.77
C TYR A 159 -9.36 -41.67 13.65
N THR A 160 -8.76 -42.06 12.54
CA THR A 160 -7.30 -42.00 12.35
C THR A 160 -6.83 -40.55 12.27
N VAL A 161 -6.12 -40.10 13.31
CA VAL A 161 -5.34 -38.86 13.28
C VAL A 161 -4.06 -39.11 12.49
N PHE A 162 -3.83 -38.28 11.46
CA PHE A 162 -2.71 -38.43 10.53
C PHE A 162 -1.84 -37.19 10.40
N GLY A 163 -2.10 -36.17 11.22
CA GLY A 163 -1.26 -34.98 11.31
C GLY A 163 -1.76 -33.99 12.34
N GLN A 164 -1.06 -32.86 12.42
CA GLN A 164 -1.40 -31.73 13.28
C GLN A 164 -1.21 -30.40 12.57
N VAL A 165 -2.06 -29.44 12.91
CA VAL A 165 -1.92 -28.05 12.47
C VAL A 165 -0.74 -27.42 13.17
N ILE A 166 0.13 -26.78 12.41
CA ILE A 166 1.34 -26.09 12.89
C ILE A 166 1.28 -24.59 12.59
N GLY A 167 2.19 -23.82 13.21
CA GLY A 167 2.24 -22.37 13.06
C GLY A 167 0.92 -21.68 13.42
N ASP A 168 0.49 -20.74 12.58
CA ASP A 168 -0.75 -19.98 12.77
C ASP A 168 -2.02 -20.68 12.32
N GLY A 169 -1.91 -21.88 11.74
CA GLY A 169 -3.06 -22.53 11.10
C GLY A 169 -4.27 -22.67 12.03
N MET A 170 -4.05 -22.84 13.34
CA MET A 170 -5.15 -22.92 14.31
C MET A 170 -5.94 -21.62 14.48
N SER A 171 -5.32 -20.46 14.28
CA SER A 171 -6.03 -19.17 14.29
C SER A 171 -7.00 -19.06 13.11
N VAL A 172 -6.60 -19.56 11.94
CA VAL A 172 -7.44 -19.64 10.74
C VAL A 172 -8.56 -20.65 10.94
N VAL A 173 -8.26 -21.84 11.47
CA VAL A 173 -9.25 -22.87 11.83
C VAL A 173 -10.30 -22.31 12.82
N ASP A 174 -9.88 -21.56 13.83
CA ASP A 174 -10.80 -20.92 14.77
C ASP A 174 -11.63 -19.80 14.13
N ALA A 175 -11.03 -19.01 13.23
CA ALA A 175 -11.75 -17.97 12.48
C ALA A 175 -12.84 -18.58 11.58
N ILE A 176 -12.57 -19.73 10.95
CA ILE A 176 -13.56 -20.51 10.19
C ILE A 176 -14.67 -21.01 11.12
N ALA A 177 -14.31 -21.56 12.29
CA ALA A 177 -15.27 -22.08 13.26
C ALA A 177 -16.16 -20.98 13.88
N ALA A 178 -15.70 -19.73 13.90
CA ALA A 178 -16.44 -18.58 14.39
C ALA A 178 -17.46 -18.01 13.39
N LEU A 179 -17.47 -18.48 12.13
CA LEU A 179 -18.43 -18.05 11.13
C LEU A 179 -19.85 -18.53 11.46
N THR A 180 -20.84 -17.77 10.97
CA THR A 180 -22.24 -18.20 10.99
C THR A 180 -22.39 -19.47 10.17
N THR A 181 -22.97 -20.51 10.77
CA THR A 181 -23.38 -21.73 10.06
C THR A 181 -24.82 -21.61 9.58
N VAL A 182 -25.09 -22.13 8.39
CA VAL A 182 -26.42 -22.12 7.77
C VAL A 182 -26.80 -23.53 7.33
N ASP A 183 -28.03 -23.93 7.64
CA ASP A 183 -28.62 -25.17 7.14
C ASP A 183 -29.14 -24.99 5.70
N CYS A 184 -28.43 -25.60 4.76
CA CYS A 184 -28.77 -25.65 3.35
C CYS A 184 -29.31 -27.02 2.90
N GLY A 185 -29.60 -27.90 3.87
CA GLY A 185 -30.14 -29.22 3.67
C GLY A 185 -29.15 -30.23 3.10
N SER A 186 -29.61 -31.48 3.00
CA SER A 186 -28.82 -32.62 2.51
C SER A 186 -27.49 -32.76 3.26
N ALA A 187 -26.36 -32.51 2.61
CA ALA A 187 -25.02 -32.64 3.20
C ALA A 187 -24.50 -31.35 3.86
N PHE A 188 -25.28 -30.26 3.83
CA PHE A 188 -24.84 -28.92 4.21
C PHE A 188 -25.68 -28.34 5.36
N THR A 189 -25.87 -29.11 6.43
CA THR A 189 -26.67 -28.67 7.60
C THR A 189 -25.96 -27.65 8.49
N ASP A 190 -24.63 -27.61 8.42
CA ASP A 190 -23.79 -26.76 9.26
C ASP A 190 -22.74 -26.02 8.42
N LEU A 191 -23.15 -25.42 7.29
CA LEU A 191 -22.25 -24.81 6.32
C LEU A 191 -21.74 -23.46 6.83
N PRO A 192 -20.43 -23.28 7.10
CA PRO A 192 -19.88 -21.98 7.52
C PRO A 192 -19.83 -21.00 6.35
N LEU A 193 -20.38 -19.80 6.52
CA LEU A 193 -20.46 -18.78 5.47
C LEU A 193 -19.86 -17.43 5.88
N ILE A 194 -19.17 -16.79 4.95
CA ILE A 194 -18.58 -15.46 5.13
C ILE A 194 -19.68 -14.41 4.97
N GLY A 195 -20.16 -13.89 6.11
CA GLY A 195 -21.08 -12.75 6.14
C GLY A 195 -22.44 -13.03 5.48
N LEU A 196 -22.93 -14.27 5.53
CA LEU A 196 -24.28 -14.65 5.12
C LEU A 196 -24.99 -15.38 6.26
N THR A 197 -26.32 -15.26 6.30
CA THR A 197 -27.20 -15.96 7.25
C THR A 197 -28.23 -16.85 6.53
N THR A 198 -28.10 -16.99 5.20
CA THR A 198 -28.96 -17.77 4.32
C THR A 198 -28.09 -18.46 3.27
N CYS A 199 -28.59 -19.54 2.69
CA CYS A 199 -27.84 -20.31 1.70
C CYS A 199 -27.41 -19.47 0.50
N PRO A 200 -26.14 -19.60 0.04
CA PRO A 200 -25.65 -18.86 -1.10
C PRO A 200 -26.35 -19.34 -2.37
N ASN A 201 -26.70 -18.40 -3.25
CA ASN A 201 -27.05 -18.73 -4.64
C ASN A 201 -25.78 -18.89 -5.49
N VAL A 202 -25.95 -19.23 -6.78
CA VAL A 202 -24.82 -19.46 -7.71
C VAL A 202 -23.89 -18.25 -7.88
N ASP A 203 -24.37 -17.04 -7.63
CA ASP A 203 -23.60 -15.79 -7.73
C ASP A 203 -22.89 -15.44 -6.40
N GLN A 204 -23.07 -16.25 -5.36
CA GLN A 204 -22.54 -16.02 -3.99
C GLN A 204 -21.61 -17.15 -3.52
N LEU A 205 -21.09 -17.97 -4.44
CA LEU A 205 -20.17 -19.07 -4.09
C LEU A 205 -18.82 -18.56 -3.57
N ASP A 206 -18.48 -17.29 -3.79
CA ASP A 206 -17.34 -16.59 -3.19
C ASP A 206 -17.44 -16.43 -1.67
N ARG A 207 -18.64 -16.65 -1.10
CA ARG A 207 -18.92 -16.57 0.35
C ARG A 207 -18.70 -17.88 1.09
N LEU A 208 -18.31 -18.94 0.39
CA LEU A 208 -17.84 -20.19 0.98
C LEU A 208 -16.42 -20.01 1.53
N VAL A 209 -16.06 -20.78 2.55
CA VAL A 209 -14.66 -20.91 2.98
C VAL A 209 -13.95 -21.87 2.03
N THR A 210 -13.33 -21.32 0.99
CA THR A 210 -12.70 -22.11 -0.07
C THR A 210 -11.26 -22.46 0.26
N ILE A 211 -10.83 -23.63 -0.19
CA ILE A 211 -9.41 -24.04 -0.28
C ILE A 211 -9.05 -23.91 -1.75
N SER A 212 -8.38 -22.81 -2.08
CA SER A 212 -7.97 -22.52 -3.45
C SER A 212 -6.88 -23.48 -3.94
N ASN A 213 -5.99 -23.88 -3.03
CA ASN A 213 -4.92 -24.82 -3.31
C ASN A 213 -4.52 -25.59 -2.04
N ALA A 214 -4.21 -26.88 -2.20
CA ALA A 214 -3.46 -27.65 -1.21
C ALA A 214 -2.16 -28.13 -1.86
N ARG A 215 -1.03 -28.03 -1.16
CA ARG A 215 0.28 -28.47 -1.69
C ARG A 215 1.21 -28.95 -0.60
N GLU A 216 2.09 -29.89 -0.95
CA GLU A 216 3.21 -30.30 -0.09
C GLU A 216 4.23 -29.16 0.04
N ILE A 217 4.73 -28.98 1.26
CA ILE A 217 5.93 -28.23 1.61
C ILE A 217 6.78 -29.16 2.50
N LEU A 218 8.10 -29.20 2.31
CA LEU A 218 8.97 -30.11 3.05
C LEU A 218 9.22 -29.55 4.46
N SER A 219 9.02 -30.34 5.52
CA SER A 219 9.74 -30.15 6.78
C SER A 219 10.83 -31.22 6.88
N VAL A 220 12.00 -30.90 7.41
CA VAL A 220 13.01 -31.94 7.69
C VAL A 220 13.40 -31.82 9.16
N GLN A 221 12.78 -32.63 10.02
CA GLN A 221 13.10 -32.70 11.46
C GLN A 221 14.54 -33.21 11.77
N GLY A 222 15.40 -33.40 10.77
CA GLY A 222 16.81 -33.78 10.94
C GLY A 222 17.74 -32.67 11.47
N ASN A 223 17.29 -31.42 11.47
CA ASN A 223 18.14 -30.26 11.79
C ASN A 223 17.51 -29.39 12.88
N LEU A 224 17.14 -30.00 14.00
CA LEU A 224 16.63 -29.28 15.17
C LEU A 224 17.79 -28.92 16.11
N ALA A 225 17.89 -27.66 16.51
CA ALA A 225 18.67 -27.23 17.65
C ALA A 225 17.76 -26.55 18.68
N SER A 226 18.19 -26.54 19.94
CA SER A 226 17.50 -25.80 21.00
C SER A 226 18.50 -25.07 21.88
N MET A 227 18.08 -23.95 22.43
CA MET A 227 18.87 -23.08 23.30
C MET A 227 17.95 -22.37 24.30
N GLU A 228 18.53 -21.84 25.38
CA GLU A 228 17.81 -20.98 26.32
C GLU A 228 18.08 -19.51 26.01
N ASP A 229 17.04 -18.69 25.95
CA ASP A 229 17.13 -17.22 25.85
C ASP A 229 17.78 -16.60 27.11
N ARG A 230 17.89 -15.27 27.16
CA ARG A 230 18.43 -14.55 28.34
C ARG A 230 17.62 -14.69 29.63
N ALA A 231 16.34 -15.01 29.52
CA ALA A 231 15.43 -15.24 30.63
C ALA A 231 15.35 -16.72 31.05
N GLY A 232 16.04 -17.62 30.34
CA GLY A 232 16.05 -19.06 30.58
C GLY A 232 14.89 -19.83 29.94
N ASN A 233 14.15 -19.23 28.98
CA ASN A 233 13.10 -19.97 28.25
C ASN A 233 13.67 -20.61 26.97
N SER A 234 13.04 -21.71 26.55
CA SER A 234 13.49 -22.49 25.40
C SER A 234 13.16 -21.78 24.07
N VAL A 235 14.15 -21.73 23.18
CA VAL A 235 14.03 -21.38 21.76
C VAL A 235 14.43 -22.60 20.94
N SER A 236 13.64 -22.98 19.94
CA SER A 236 13.97 -24.06 19.00
C SER A 236 14.24 -23.52 17.61
N LEU A 237 15.22 -24.11 16.93
CA LEU A 237 15.63 -23.80 15.56
C LEU A 237 15.51 -25.06 14.72
N THR A 238 14.89 -24.97 13.55
CA THR A 238 14.78 -26.09 12.59
C THR A 238 15.27 -25.64 11.23
N ALA A 239 16.29 -26.29 10.66
CA ALA A 239 16.76 -26.00 9.31
C ALA A 239 16.25 -27.02 8.26
N ASP A 240 16.10 -26.61 7.01
CA ASP A 240 15.87 -27.54 5.91
C ASP A 240 17.12 -28.41 5.60
N ALA A 241 16.90 -29.65 5.16
CA ALA A 241 18.03 -30.49 4.76
C ALA A 241 18.67 -29.98 3.45
N PRO A 242 20.01 -30.10 3.30
CA PRO A 242 20.93 -30.88 4.12
C PRO A 242 21.57 -30.14 5.33
N ALA A 243 21.13 -28.92 5.63
CA ALA A 243 21.85 -28.01 6.53
C ALA A 243 21.80 -28.45 8.01
N THR A 244 22.92 -28.79 8.63
CA THR A 244 22.95 -29.16 10.06
C THR A 244 23.43 -28.01 10.95
N PHE A 245 22.83 -27.83 12.13
CA PHE A 245 23.29 -26.83 13.09
C PHE A 245 24.57 -27.23 13.82
N THR A 246 25.51 -26.31 13.91
CA THR A 246 26.63 -26.33 14.87
C THR A 246 26.74 -24.96 15.56
N ASN A 247 27.53 -24.90 16.65
CA ASN A 247 27.84 -23.65 17.37
C ASN A 247 26.62 -22.80 17.79
N VAL A 248 25.50 -23.45 18.12
CA VAL A 248 24.27 -22.79 18.56
C VAL A 248 24.44 -22.24 19.97
N ALA A 249 24.34 -20.93 20.14
CA ALA A 249 24.53 -20.24 21.41
C ALA A 249 23.75 -18.91 21.48
N VAL A 250 23.42 -18.48 22.70
CA VAL A 250 22.98 -17.10 22.96
C VAL A 250 24.20 -16.23 23.21
N SER A 251 24.23 -15.08 22.53
CA SER A 251 25.34 -14.14 22.50
C SER A 251 24.97 -12.79 23.13
N ASP A 252 26.00 -12.04 23.50
CA ASP A 252 25.85 -10.64 23.88
C ASP A 252 25.56 -9.74 22.68
N ASN A 253 24.93 -8.58 22.94
CA ASN A 253 24.76 -7.57 21.90
C ASN A 253 26.13 -7.19 21.32
N PRO A 254 26.39 -7.49 20.03
CA PRO A 254 27.72 -7.35 19.44
C PRO A 254 28.16 -5.89 19.27
N SER A 255 27.22 -4.93 19.21
CA SER A 255 27.50 -3.50 19.26
C SER A 255 26.37 -2.74 19.95
N LEU A 256 26.40 -2.72 21.28
CA LEU A 256 25.40 -2.06 22.11
C LEU A 256 25.35 -0.54 21.88
N ALA A 257 26.49 0.10 21.61
CA ALA A 257 26.59 1.54 21.42
C ALA A 257 25.90 2.02 20.12
N ASP A 258 25.83 1.16 19.12
CA ASP A 258 25.30 1.47 17.79
C ASP A 258 23.95 0.79 17.50
N ALA A 259 23.33 0.18 18.51
CA ALA A 259 22.08 -0.55 18.36
C ALA A 259 20.96 0.33 17.77
N PRO A 260 20.10 -0.20 16.88
CA PRO A 260 19.01 0.56 16.25
C PRO A 260 18.08 1.23 17.29
N GLU A 261 17.81 2.53 17.11
CA GLU A 261 16.87 3.26 17.98
C GLU A 261 15.44 2.72 17.84
N GLY A 262 14.69 2.66 18.96
CA GLY A 262 13.29 2.23 18.96
C GLY A 262 13.05 0.72 18.81
N VAL A 263 14.13 -0.07 18.85
CA VAL A 263 14.10 -1.54 18.75
C VAL A 263 14.47 -2.17 20.09
N THR A 264 13.70 -3.17 20.52
CA THR A 264 13.99 -3.94 21.74
C THR A 264 14.30 -5.40 21.43
N PHE A 265 15.48 -5.86 21.84
CA PHE A 265 15.98 -7.24 21.70
C PHE A 265 15.74 -8.04 22.98
N GLN A 266 14.48 -8.39 23.26
CA GLN A 266 14.08 -8.96 24.55
C GLN A 266 14.69 -10.35 24.79
N GLU A 267 14.75 -11.19 23.76
CA GLU A 267 15.25 -12.57 23.86
C GLU A 267 16.77 -12.69 23.73
N GLY A 268 17.45 -11.58 23.42
CA GLY A 268 18.89 -11.54 23.19
C GLY A 268 19.29 -11.87 21.74
N PHE A 269 20.58 -12.11 21.56
CA PHE A 269 21.17 -12.45 20.26
C PHE A 269 21.39 -13.95 20.18
N PHE A 270 21.02 -14.51 19.05
CA PHE A 270 21.27 -15.90 18.71
C PHE A 270 22.46 -15.95 17.75
N SER A 271 23.28 -16.97 17.92
CA SER A 271 24.35 -17.28 16.99
C SER A 271 24.32 -18.77 16.71
N PHE A 272 24.40 -19.14 15.44
CA PHE A 272 24.51 -20.52 15.01
C PHE A 272 25.29 -20.61 13.70
N GLN A 273 25.75 -21.82 13.39
CA GLN A 273 26.33 -22.16 12.10
C GLN A 273 25.47 -23.23 11.44
N LEU A 274 25.19 -23.06 10.15
CA LEU A 274 24.61 -24.10 9.29
C LEU A 274 25.75 -24.73 8.49
N ASP A 275 25.85 -26.04 8.52
CA ASP A 275 26.87 -26.81 7.78
C ASP A 275 26.22 -27.76 6.77
N GLY A 276 26.99 -28.22 5.79
CA GLY A 276 26.54 -29.30 4.89
C GLY A 276 25.78 -28.81 3.66
N LEU A 277 25.77 -27.50 3.41
CA LEU A 277 25.20 -26.92 2.21
C LEU A 277 26.10 -27.12 1.00
N ALA A 278 25.51 -27.10 -0.20
CA ALA A 278 26.27 -26.87 -1.40
C ALA A 278 26.84 -25.44 -1.37
N SER A 279 28.03 -25.22 -1.94
CA SER A 279 28.60 -23.88 -2.11
C SER A 279 27.62 -22.97 -2.87
N GLY A 280 27.17 -21.88 -2.25
CA GLY A 280 26.13 -20.99 -2.78
C GLY A 280 24.70 -21.48 -2.58
N GLY A 281 24.50 -22.54 -1.79
CA GLY A 281 23.20 -23.15 -1.53
C GLY A 281 22.33 -22.31 -0.60
N ALA A 282 21.01 -22.45 -0.74
CA ALA A 282 20.04 -21.81 0.13
C ALA A 282 19.61 -22.74 1.28
N SER A 283 19.21 -22.15 2.39
CA SER A 283 18.61 -22.85 3.54
C SER A 283 17.57 -21.98 4.23
N GLN A 284 16.54 -22.60 4.78
CA GLN A 284 15.54 -21.97 5.63
C GLN A 284 15.69 -22.48 7.07
N VAL A 285 15.70 -21.54 8.02
CA VAL A 285 15.69 -21.81 9.46
C VAL A 285 14.39 -21.31 10.06
N THR A 286 13.57 -22.20 10.61
CA THR A 286 12.42 -21.85 11.43
C THR A 286 12.86 -21.70 12.88
N MET A 287 12.74 -20.50 13.44
CA MET A 287 12.96 -20.18 14.85
C MET A 287 11.62 -20.08 15.57
N GLN A 288 11.44 -20.87 16.62
CA GLN A 288 10.29 -20.80 17.52
C GLN A 288 10.72 -20.19 18.85
N LEU A 289 10.09 -19.08 19.20
CA LEU A 289 10.37 -18.27 20.38
C LEU A 289 9.41 -18.61 21.52
N PRO A 290 9.72 -18.18 22.76
CA PRO A 290 8.88 -18.44 23.91
C PRO A 290 7.47 -17.87 23.72
N ALA A 291 6.47 -18.56 24.30
CA ALA A 291 5.09 -18.12 24.20
C ALA A 291 4.91 -16.71 24.80
N GLY A 292 4.27 -15.81 24.03
CA GLY A 292 4.04 -14.42 24.43
C GLY A 292 5.09 -13.42 23.93
N TYR A 293 6.18 -13.88 23.30
CA TYR A 293 7.12 -13.00 22.62
C TYR A 293 6.78 -12.86 21.13
N THR A 294 6.27 -11.69 20.73
CA THR A 294 5.80 -11.36 19.37
C THR A 294 6.78 -10.45 18.65
N PRO A 295 7.89 -10.97 18.08
CA PRO A 295 8.78 -10.14 17.27
C PRO A 295 8.06 -9.68 16.00
N ASN A 296 8.43 -8.50 15.51
CA ASN A 296 7.94 -7.96 14.24
C ASN A 296 9.07 -7.55 13.30
N THR A 297 10.32 -7.79 13.71
CA THR A 297 11.53 -7.52 12.93
C THR A 297 12.66 -8.44 13.41
N TYR A 298 13.72 -8.56 12.60
CA TYR A 298 14.92 -9.35 12.89
C TYR A 298 16.11 -8.53 12.43
N TYR A 299 17.13 -8.40 13.28
CA TYR A 299 18.35 -7.67 12.93
C TYR A 299 19.55 -8.60 12.95
N LEU A 300 20.47 -8.39 12.02
CA LEU A 300 21.83 -8.92 12.15
C LEU A 300 22.82 -7.78 12.39
N TYR A 301 23.96 -8.15 12.96
CA TYR A 301 25.14 -7.31 13.00
C TYR A 301 26.28 -8.01 12.28
N GLY A 302 26.60 -7.54 11.07
CA GLY A 302 27.56 -8.20 10.21
C GLY A 302 27.78 -7.46 8.89
N PRO A 303 28.65 -7.98 8.02
CA PRO A 303 28.79 -7.43 6.67
C PRO A 303 27.58 -7.77 5.80
N THR A 304 27.42 -7.03 4.72
CA THR A 304 26.48 -7.30 3.61
C THR A 304 27.25 -7.26 2.28
N PRO A 305 26.71 -7.84 1.19
CA PRO A 305 27.39 -7.84 -0.12
C PRO A 305 27.80 -6.45 -0.64
N ASP A 306 27.11 -5.39 -0.20
CA ASP A 306 27.36 -3.99 -0.53
C ASP A 306 28.20 -3.24 0.52
N ASN A 307 28.39 -3.80 1.73
CA ASN A 307 29.16 -3.22 2.80
C ASN A 307 29.88 -4.29 3.65
N ASN A 308 31.18 -4.47 3.39
CA ASN A 308 32.01 -5.46 4.09
C ASN A 308 32.35 -5.08 5.54
N ASN A 309 32.02 -3.87 6.00
CA ASN A 309 32.19 -3.52 7.41
C ASN A 309 30.98 -4.01 8.21
N PRO A 310 31.17 -4.65 9.38
CA PRO A 310 30.07 -5.00 10.27
C PRO A 310 29.22 -3.78 10.63
N HIS A 311 27.91 -3.89 10.43
CA HIS A 311 26.94 -2.86 10.77
C HIS A 311 25.59 -3.50 11.09
N TRP A 312 24.72 -2.73 11.72
CA TRP A 312 23.33 -3.13 11.92
C TRP A 312 22.55 -3.03 10.63
N TYR A 313 21.82 -4.08 10.31
CA TYR A 313 20.80 -4.04 9.27
C TYR A 313 19.61 -4.89 9.65
N GLU A 314 18.45 -4.42 9.24
CA GLU A 314 17.21 -5.19 9.35
C GLU A 314 17.24 -6.30 8.31
N PHE A 315 16.95 -7.53 8.72
CA PHE A 315 16.99 -8.71 7.89
C PHE A 315 15.66 -9.00 7.20
N ASN A 316 14.96 -8.00 6.66
CA ASN A 316 13.68 -8.29 6.00
C ASN A 316 13.85 -9.19 4.78
N PHE A 317 12.87 -10.07 4.55
CA PHE A 317 12.83 -10.94 3.38
C PHE A 317 12.73 -10.14 2.08
N ASP A 318 13.72 -10.29 1.21
CA ASP A 318 13.83 -9.59 -0.07
C ASP A 318 13.43 -10.45 -1.28
N GLY A 319 12.92 -11.66 -1.03
CA GLY A 319 12.61 -12.67 -2.04
C GLY A 319 13.72 -13.73 -2.24
N GLN A 320 14.90 -13.54 -1.63
CA GLN A 320 15.99 -14.52 -1.62
C GLN A 320 16.54 -14.77 -0.22
N THR A 321 16.82 -13.71 0.54
CA THR A 321 17.34 -13.77 1.92
C THR A 321 16.50 -12.89 2.83
N GLY A 322 16.47 -13.22 4.13
CA GLY A 322 15.79 -12.41 5.14
C GLY A 322 14.84 -13.20 6.02
N ALA A 323 14.16 -12.50 6.91
CA ALA A 323 13.28 -12.99 7.93
C ALA A 323 11.83 -12.71 7.54
N GLU A 324 10.98 -13.72 7.72
CA GLU A 324 9.54 -13.63 7.65
C GLU A 324 8.97 -14.02 9.02
N PHE A 325 7.97 -13.27 9.50
CA PHE A 325 7.35 -13.48 10.80
C PHE A 325 6.02 -14.19 10.61
N PHE A 326 5.84 -15.29 11.33
CA PHE A 326 4.59 -16.06 11.31
C PHE A 326 4.11 -16.21 12.74
N GLY A 327 2.86 -15.84 12.95
CA GLY A 327 2.24 -15.90 14.26
C GLY A 327 2.86 -15.02 15.30
N ASN A 328 2.48 -15.34 16.53
CA ASN A 328 2.90 -14.56 17.68
C ASN A 328 4.29 -14.93 18.19
N ASN A 329 4.98 -15.94 17.65
CA ASN A 329 6.29 -16.38 18.17
C ASN A 329 7.15 -17.21 17.20
N PHE A 330 6.90 -17.20 15.88
CA PHE A 330 7.78 -17.87 14.91
C PHE A 330 8.44 -16.87 13.95
N VAL A 331 9.69 -17.16 13.59
CA VAL A 331 10.47 -16.44 12.58
C VAL A 331 11.06 -17.44 11.62
N ILE A 332 10.82 -17.28 10.32
CA ILE A 332 11.50 -18.07 9.27
C ILE A 332 12.62 -17.21 8.70
N LEU A 333 13.85 -17.70 8.79
CA LEU A 333 15.06 -17.05 8.30
C LEU A 333 15.49 -17.75 7.01
N HIS A 334 15.59 -17.00 5.92
CA HIS A 334 16.02 -17.43 4.60
C HIS A 334 17.47 -17.00 4.40
N PHE A 335 18.36 -17.98 4.19
CA PHE A 335 19.77 -17.72 3.94
C PHE A 335 20.21 -18.31 2.60
N VAL A 336 21.27 -17.72 2.07
CA VAL A 336 22.06 -18.23 0.94
C VAL A 336 23.52 -18.16 1.36
N ASP A 337 24.25 -19.27 1.22
CA ASP A 337 25.69 -19.37 1.49
C ASP A 337 26.48 -18.39 0.61
N GLY A 338 27.26 -17.50 1.23
CA GLY A 338 27.89 -16.34 0.60
C GLY A 338 26.97 -15.15 0.32
N GLY A 339 25.73 -15.18 0.80
CA GLY A 339 24.71 -14.15 0.61
C GLY A 339 24.56 -13.21 1.81
N ARG A 340 23.59 -12.29 1.72
CA ARG A 340 23.20 -11.43 2.85
C ARG A 340 22.66 -12.31 3.99
N GLY A 341 23.10 -12.02 5.21
CA GLY A 341 22.79 -12.83 6.40
C GLY A 341 23.86 -13.87 6.72
N ASP A 342 24.81 -14.13 5.81
CA ASP A 342 25.98 -14.97 6.07
C ASP A 342 27.18 -14.11 6.46
N ALA A 343 27.69 -14.28 7.68
CA ALA A 343 28.64 -13.35 8.28
C ALA A 343 30.02 -13.30 7.60
N ASP A 344 30.41 -14.31 6.84
CA ASP A 344 31.70 -14.32 6.12
C ASP A 344 31.57 -13.99 4.62
N LEU A 345 30.34 -13.94 4.09
CA LEU A 345 29.99 -13.71 2.69
C LEU A 345 30.72 -14.66 1.70
N ALA A 346 31.20 -15.81 2.15
CA ALA A 346 31.95 -16.76 1.35
C ALA A 346 31.14 -18.02 1.08
N ALA A 347 30.83 -18.29 -0.20
CA ALA A 347 30.15 -19.50 -0.62
C ALA A 347 30.98 -20.77 -0.36
N ASN A 348 30.96 -21.30 0.86
CA ASN A 348 31.85 -22.36 1.34
C ASN A 348 31.10 -23.61 1.85
N GLY A 349 29.77 -23.62 1.72
CA GLY A 349 28.88 -24.67 2.22
C GLY A 349 28.53 -24.51 3.69
N GLN A 350 28.85 -23.37 4.31
CA GLN A 350 28.54 -23.02 5.69
C GLN A 350 27.93 -21.63 5.74
N ILE A 351 26.97 -21.42 6.65
CA ILE A 351 26.39 -20.09 6.92
C ILE A 351 26.60 -19.77 8.39
N SER A 352 27.22 -18.62 8.66
CA SER A 352 27.44 -18.15 10.03
C SER A 352 26.47 -17.02 10.37
N GLU A 353 25.63 -17.22 11.38
CA GLU A 353 24.59 -16.28 11.79
C GLU A 353 24.92 -15.62 13.14
N LEU A 354 24.65 -14.32 13.23
CA LEU A 354 24.58 -13.57 14.47
C LEU A 354 23.49 -12.49 14.38
N GLY A 355 22.34 -12.75 14.98
CA GLY A 355 21.18 -11.89 14.86
C GLY A 355 20.22 -12.02 16.03
N ALA A 356 19.15 -11.25 15.99
CA ALA A 356 18.14 -11.24 17.03
C ALA A 356 16.75 -10.93 16.47
N PRO A 357 15.72 -11.71 16.84
CA PRO A 357 14.34 -11.29 16.69
C PRO A 357 14.09 -10.13 17.65
N ALA A 358 13.41 -9.11 17.18
CA ALA A 358 13.18 -7.90 17.95
C ALA A 358 11.76 -7.39 17.79
N VAL A 359 11.37 -6.54 18.72
CA VAL A 359 10.16 -5.72 18.59
C VAL A 359 10.62 -4.32 18.23
N ALA A 360 10.45 -3.94 16.97
CA ALA A 360 10.45 -2.56 16.56
C ALA A 360 9.15 -1.94 17.07
N THR A 361 9.28 -0.97 17.98
CA THR A 361 8.12 -0.13 18.28
C THR A 361 7.86 0.67 17.01
N VAL A 362 6.65 0.57 16.45
CA VAL A 362 6.25 1.46 15.36
C VAL A 362 6.31 2.88 15.91
N ILE A 363 7.38 3.58 15.64
CA ILE A 363 7.36 5.04 15.66
C ILE A 363 6.50 5.37 14.46
N ILE A 364 5.18 5.42 14.66
CA ILE A 364 4.27 5.95 13.65
C ILE A 364 4.83 7.35 13.41
N PRO A 365 5.37 7.68 12.22
CA PRO A 365 5.80 9.04 11.98
C PRO A 365 4.58 9.89 12.28
N ALA A 366 4.69 10.74 13.30
CA ALA A 366 3.56 11.51 13.80
C ALA A 366 2.85 12.12 12.60
N ALA A 367 1.54 11.86 12.46
CA ALA A 367 0.77 12.26 11.29
C ALA A 367 1.18 13.68 10.88
N LEU A 368 1.61 13.84 9.61
CA LEU A 368 2.20 15.10 9.15
C LEU A 368 1.25 16.25 9.48
N PRO A 369 1.77 17.37 10.00
CA PRO A 369 0.94 18.53 10.20
C PRO A 369 0.37 19.01 8.85
N THR A 370 -0.87 19.47 8.84
CA THR A 370 -1.50 20.06 7.66
C THR A 370 -1.39 21.59 7.74
N ILE A 371 -1.02 22.23 6.63
CA ILE A 371 -0.84 23.69 6.55
C ILE A 371 -1.84 24.32 5.58
N SER A 372 -2.58 25.31 6.06
CA SER A 372 -3.40 26.20 5.22
C SER A 372 -2.96 27.64 5.36
N VAL A 373 -3.33 28.50 4.40
CA VAL A 373 -3.04 29.93 4.44
C VAL A 373 -4.22 30.76 3.99
N VAL A 374 -4.53 31.81 4.75
CA VAL A 374 -5.57 32.80 4.45
C VAL A 374 -4.99 34.21 4.54
N ALA A 375 -5.57 35.17 3.83
CA ALA A 375 -5.29 36.59 4.04
C ALA A 375 -6.25 37.08 5.14
N THR A 376 -5.76 37.20 6.38
CA THR A 376 -6.55 37.71 7.51
C THR A 376 -6.72 39.22 7.44
N ASP A 377 -5.78 39.90 6.78
CA ASP A 377 -5.98 41.24 6.25
C ASP A 377 -5.70 41.19 4.75
N ALA A 378 -6.79 41.22 3.96
CA ALA A 378 -6.77 41.01 2.52
C ALA A 378 -6.50 42.28 1.71
N THR A 379 -6.20 43.39 2.37
CA THR A 379 -5.96 44.68 1.72
C THR A 379 -4.65 45.29 2.19
N ALA A 380 -3.94 45.93 1.28
CA ALA A 380 -2.80 46.78 1.58
C ALA A 380 -2.89 48.06 0.74
N THR A 381 -2.39 49.18 1.25
CA THR A 381 -2.39 50.44 0.49
C THR A 381 -1.09 51.20 0.67
N GLU A 382 -0.62 51.79 -0.43
CA GLU A 382 0.43 52.80 -0.42
C GLU A 382 0.00 54.01 0.42
N ALA A 383 -1.30 54.33 0.48
CA ALA A 383 -1.82 55.41 1.31
C ALA A 383 -1.48 55.16 2.79
N ARG A 384 -0.53 55.93 3.32
CA ARG A 384 -0.06 55.79 4.71
C ARG A 384 0.56 54.41 5.00
N LEU A 385 0.93 53.65 3.98
CA LEU A 385 1.60 52.34 4.05
C LEU A 385 0.86 51.31 4.93
N THR A 386 -0.46 51.17 4.77
CA THR A 386 -1.19 50.15 5.52
C THR A 386 -0.85 48.76 4.97
N THR A 387 -0.44 47.86 5.86
CA THR A 387 0.01 46.52 5.51
C THR A 387 -1.14 45.53 5.37
N GLY A 388 -0.97 44.50 4.55
CA GLY A 388 -1.83 43.31 4.57
C GLY A 388 -1.14 42.13 5.28
N THR A 389 -1.90 41.10 5.68
CA THR A 389 -1.36 39.98 6.47
C THR A 389 -1.86 38.62 5.98
N TYR A 390 -0.92 37.72 5.69
CA TYR A 390 -1.16 36.30 5.52
C TYR A 390 -1.00 35.58 6.87
N THR A 391 -1.96 34.73 7.21
CA THR A 391 -1.90 33.85 8.38
C THR A 391 -1.89 32.40 7.92
N PHE A 392 -0.85 31.69 8.33
CA PHE A 392 -0.66 30.26 8.11
C PHE A 392 -1.17 29.52 9.34
N THR A 393 -1.97 28.48 9.13
CA THR A 393 -2.49 27.63 10.21
C THR A 393 -1.93 26.23 10.09
N ARG A 394 -1.42 25.70 11.20
CA ARG A 394 -0.95 24.32 11.35
C ARG A 394 -1.95 23.53 12.17
N THR A 395 -2.48 22.46 11.59
CA THR A 395 -3.28 21.44 12.29
C THR A 395 -2.49 20.14 12.40
N GLY A 396 -2.65 19.40 13.50
CA GLY A 396 -1.81 18.24 13.83
C GLY A 396 -0.75 18.57 14.88
N SER A 397 0.31 17.76 14.96
CA SER A 397 1.37 17.90 15.98
C SER A 397 2.09 19.26 15.88
N THR A 398 2.33 19.93 17.01
CA THR A 398 3.16 21.15 17.16
C THR A 398 4.47 20.90 17.90
N ALA A 399 4.80 19.64 18.20
CA ALA A 399 5.92 19.26 19.07
C ALA A 399 7.30 19.63 18.52
N ALA A 400 7.44 19.77 17.20
CA ALA A 400 8.66 20.21 16.52
C ALA A 400 8.41 21.52 15.75
N ALA A 401 9.47 22.34 15.62
CA ALA A 401 9.46 23.49 14.72
C ALA A 401 9.24 23.03 13.27
N LEU A 402 8.61 23.88 12.45
CA LEU A 402 8.27 23.54 11.07
C LEU A 402 8.52 24.72 10.14
N THR A 403 9.26 24.49 9.06
CA THR A 403 9.44 25.48 7.98
C THR A 403 8.52 25.14 6.82
N VAL A 404 7.69 26.10 6.43
CA VAL A 404 6.71 25.98 5.34
C VAL A 404 7.17 26.83 4.17
N ASN A 405 7.20 26.22 2.98
CA ASN A 405 7.59 26.87 1.74
C ASN A 405 6.38 27.34 0.94
N TYR A 406 6.51 28.49 0.29
CA TYR A 406 5.50 29.08 -0.58
C TYR A 406 6.12 29.78 -1.80
N SER A 407 5.31 30.00 -2.82
CA SER A 407 5.63 30.94 -3.91
C SER A 407 4.76 32.18 -3.82
N VAL A 408 5.30 33.31 -4.30
CA VAL A 408 4.59 34.59 -4.39
C VAL A 408 4.47 34.96 -5.87
N GLY A 409 3.27 35.34 -6.29
CA GLY A 409 2.98 35.86 -7.61
C GLY A 409 1.86 36.89 -7.53
N GLY A 410 1.15 37.11 -8.64
CA GLY A 410 0.13 38.16 -8.74
C GLY A 410 0.47 39.17 -9.81
N SER A 411 -0.21 40.31 -9.81
CA SER A 411 0.07 41.40 -10.76
C SER A 411 1.09 42.40 -10.22
N ALA A 412 1.20 42.55 -8.90
CA ALA A 412 2.18 43.45 -8.29
C ALA A 412 3.59 42.82 -8.33
N THR A 413 4.57 43.67 -8.57
CA THR A 413 5.99 43.40 -8.69
C THR A 413 6.70 43.59 -7.35
N SER A 414 7.42 42.56 -6.92
CA SER A 414 8.22 42.60 -5.68
C SER A 414 9.37 43.61 -5.82
N GLY A 415 9.51 44.48 -4.82
CA GLY A 415 10.56 45.49 -4.73
C GLY A 415 10.15 46.87 -5.26
N SER A 416 9.26 46.95 -6.25
CA SER A 416 8.65 48.22 -6.67
C SER A 416 7.38 48.50 -5.88
N ASP A 417 6.47 47.53 -5.76
CA ASP A 417 5.11 47.78 -5.28
C ASP A 417 4.95 47.30 -3.82
N TYR A 418 5.75 46.29 -3.41
CA TYR A 418 5.82 45.80 -2.04
C TYR A 418 7.20 45.24 -1.69
N THR A 419 7.54 45.24 -0.41
CA THR A 419 8.79 44.66 0.09
C THR A 419 8.76 43.13 -0.04
N ALA A 420 9.86 42.53 -0.51
CA ALA A 420 9.94 41.09 -0.78
C ALA A 420 9.55 40.21 0.42
N LEU A 421 8.59 39.30 0.22
CA LEU A 421 8.06 38.40 1.26
C LEU A 421 8.94 37.17 1.54
N GLY A 422 9.98 36.94 0.74
CA GLY A 422 10.75 35.69 0.73
C GLY A 422 9.93 34.50 0.22
N THR A 423 10.36 33.29 0.55
CA THR A 423 9.78 32.02 0.06
C THR A 423 9.38 31.04 1.16
N GLN A 424 9.58 31.40 2.43
CA GLN A 424 9.35 30.51 3.56
C GLN A 424 8.86 31.24 4.82
N VAL A 425 8.10 30.53 5.65
CA VAL A 425 7.67 30.93 7.00
C VAL A 425 8.00 29.81 7.99
N SER A 426 8.36 30.18 9.23
CA SER A 426 8.69 29.21 10.28
C SER A 426 7.62 29.23 11.38
N PHE A 427 7.21 28.04 11.80
CA PHE A 427 6.47 27.78 13.03
C PHE A 427 7.48 27.36 14.10
N PRO A 428 7.65 28.15 15.17
CA PRO A 428 8.40 27.72 16.35
C PRO A 428 7.79 26.47 17.00
N ILE A 429 8.56 25.80 17.86
CA ILE A 429 8.06 24.68 18.67
C ILE A 429 6.81 25.14 19.45
N GLY A 430 5.75 24.33 19.42
CA GLY A 430 4.47 24.59 20.08
C GLY A 430 3.52 25.52 19.31
N ALA A 431 3.97 26.20 18.25
CA ALA A 431 3.15 27.15 17.51
C ALA A 431 2.20 26.47 16.51
N SER A 432 0.92 26.87 16.53
CA SER A 432 -0.11 26.47 15.56
C SER A 432 -0.39 27.54 14.51
N GLN A 433 0.19 28.73 14.64
CA GLN A 433 0.06 29.83 13.68
C GLN A 433 1.40 30.51 13.41
N ALA A 434 1.53 31.04 12.19
CA ALA A 434 2.61 31.94 11.80
C ALA A 434 2.08 32.96 10.79
N THR A 435 2.71 34.13 10.69
CA THR A 435 2.24 35.21 9.82
C THR A 435 3.32 35.71 8.86
N LYS A 436 2.88 36.26 7.73
CA LYS A 436 3.71 37.07 6.82
C LYS A 436 2.98 38.37 6.51
N THR A 437 3.66 39.49 6.71
CA THR A 437 3.10 40.82 6.50
C THR A 437 3.57 41.36 5.16
N LEU A 438 2.63 41.79 4.33
CA LEU A 438 2.90 42.51 3.10
C LEU A 438 3.00 43.99 3.40
N GLN A 439 4.17 44.57 3.12
CA GLN A 439 4.44 45.99 3.27
C GLN A 439 4.46 46.66 1.89
N PRO A 440 3.48 47.52 1.57
CA PRO A 440 3.50 48.34 0.37
C PRO A 440 4.76 49.19 0.28
N VAL A 441 5.18 49.51 -0.93
CA VAL A 441 6.21 50.51 -1.21
C VAL A 441 5.52 51.69 -1.85
N GLN A 442 5.61 52.86 -1.23
CA GLN A 442 5.08 54.09 -1.81
C GLN A 442 6.00 54.57 -2.92
N ASP A 443 5.43 54.84 -4.09
CA ASP A 443 6.13 55.56 -5.14
C ASP A 443 5.26 56.68 -5.73
N THR A 444 5.46 57.00 -7.02
CA THR A 444 4.74 58.04 -7.77
C THR A 444 4.19 57.53 -9.11
N LEU A 445 4.28 56.21 -9.33
CA LEU A 445 3.80 55.56 -10.53
C LEU A 445 2.28 55.42 -10.42
N GLN A 446 1.61 55.77 -11.50
CA GLN A 446 0.16 55.69 -11.55
C GLN A 446 -0.24 54.25 -11.87
N GLU A 447 -0.89 53.58 -10.93
CA GLU A 447 -1.18 52.15 -11.03
C GLU A 447 -2.67 51.83 -10.81
N LEU A 448 -3.09 50.63 -11.21
CA LEU A 448 -4.41 50.11 -10.83
C LEU A 448 -4.27 49.30 -9.55
N ASN A 449 -5.39 48.84 -8.99
CA ASN A 449 -5.31 47.85 -7.92
C ASN A 449 -4.66 46.56 -8.44
N GLU A 450 -3.71 46.07 -7.67
CA GLU A 450 -2.93 44.90 -7.99
C GLU A 450 -3.16 43.78 -6.99
N THR A 451 -2.66 42.59 -7.31
CA THR A 451 -2.79 41.42 -6.46
C THR A 451 -1.42 40.89 -6.09
N VAL A 452 -1.29 40.44 -4.84
CA VAL A 452 -0.18 39.60 -4.38
C VAL A 452 -0.76 38.29 -3.87
N VAL A 453 -0.41 37.20 -4.54
CA VAL A 453 -0.93 35.86 -4.34
C VAL A 453 0.16 34.97 -3.77
N LEU A 454 -0.05 34.48 -2.55
CA LEU A 454 0.83 33.52 -1.89
C LEU A 454 0.25 32.11 -2.05
N ARG A 455 1.06 31.15 -2.50
CA ARG A 455 0.67 29.74 -2.73
C ARG A 455 1.58 28.78 -1.98
N LEU A 456 1.02 27.90 -1.17
CA LEU A 456 1.77 26.86 -0.46
C LEU A 456 2.39 25.87 -1.45
N ARG A 457 3.60 25.40 -1.12
CA ARG A 457 4.33 24.38 -1.88
C ARG A 457 4.28 23.04 -1.15
N GLN A 458 4.22 21.94 -1.89
CA GLN A 458 4.27 20.59 -1.34
C GLN A 458 5.62 20.32 -0.63
N SER A 459 5.61 19.47 0.40
CA SER A 459 6.78 19.05 1.15
C SER A 459 6.58 17.65 1.75
N LEU A 460 7.66 16.96 2.09
CA LEU A 460 7.62 15.72 2.87
C LEU A 460 7.36 15.97 4.37
N ASN A 461 7.54 17.22 4.83
CA ASN A 461 7.45 17.57 6.26
C ASN A 461 6.06 18.06 6.69
N TYR A 462 5.14 18.28 5.75
CA TYR A 462 3.76 18.71 6.01
C TYR A 462 2.85 18.41 4.82
N ALA A 463 1.55 18.24 5.08
CA ALA A 463 0.53 18.18 4.04
C ALA A 463 -0.01 19.59 3.73
N VAL A 464 -0.31 19.87 2.45
CA VAL A 464 -0.97 21.13 2.06
C VAL A 464 -2.49 20.99 2.25
N GLY A 465 -3.05 21.82 3.13
CA GLY A 465 -4.48 21.90 3.42
C GLY A 465 -5.21 22.94 2.59
N THR A 466 -6.50 23.12 2.89
CA THR A 466 -7.37 24.10 2.24
C THR A 466 -7.71 25.25 3.19
N PRO A 467 -7.66 26.52 2.74
CA PRO A 467 -7.16 26.97 1.44
C PRO A 467 -5.62 26.91 1.33
N ALA A 468 -5.12 26.55 0.15
CA ALA A 468 -3.69 26.44 -0.17
C ALA A 468 -3.07 27.72 -0.73
N SER A 469 -3.88 28.77 -0.90
CA SER A 469 -3.45 30.06 -1.44
C SER A 469 -4.27 31.21 -0.87
N ALA A 470 -3.63 32.36 -0.72
CA ALA A 470 -4.25 33.58 -0.23
C ALA A 470 -3.86 34.77 -1.10
N THR A 471 -4.78 35.72 -1.28
CA THR A 471 -4.59 36.90 -2.10
C THR A 471 -4.78 38.15 -1.25
N ILE A 472 -3.86 39.11 -1.38
CA ILE A 472 -3.99 40.48 -0.87
C ILE A 472 -4.15 41.39 -2.08
N ILE A 473 -5.08 42.34 -1.99
CA ILE A 473 -5.25 43.41 -2.98
C ILE A 473 -4.41 44.61 -2.52
N LEU A 474 -3.45 45.00 -3.35
CA LEU A 474 -2.63 46.19 -3.15
C LEU A 474 -3.27 47.36 -3.90
N THR A 475 -3.47 48.48 -3.21
CA THR A 475 -4.12 49.67 -3.77
C THR A 475 -3.17 50.86 -3.77
N SER A 476 -3.00 51.47 -4.94
CA SER A 476 -2.21 52.68 -5.09
C SER A 476 -2.98 53.91 -4.63
N ASN A 477 -2.25 54.90 -4.10
CA ASN A 477 -2.78 56.21 -3.74
C ASN A 477 -2.44 57.30 -4.76
N ASP A 478 -1.79 56.94 -5.87
CA ASP A 478 -1.41 57.89 -6.90
C ASP A 478 -2.60 58.28 -7.78
N PRO A 479 -2.87 59.59 -7.94
CA PRO A 479 -4.03 60.05 -8.66
C PRO A 479 -3.93 59.73 -10.16
N ILE A 480 -4.95 59.06 -10.70
CA ILE A 480 -5.12 58.90 -12.15
C ILE A 480 -5.46 60.27 -12.77
N THR A 481 -4.48 60.93 -13.38
CA THR A 481 -4.63 62.31 -13.90
C THR A 481 -5.12 62.40 -15.35
N ARG A 482 -5.25 61.27 -16.05
CA ARG A 482 -5.66 61.19 -17.46
C ARG A 482 -6.99 60.45 -17.54
N THR A 483 -7.96 61.02 -18.26
CA THR A 483 -9.27 60.37 -18.50
C THR A 483 -9.53 60.24 -19.99
N VAL A 484 -10.13 59.13 -20.44
CA VAL A 484 -10.48 58.89 -21.85
C VAL A 484 -11.97 58.58 -21.99
N THR A 485 -12.63 59.24 -22.95
CA THR A 485 -14.01 58.95 -23.36
C THR A 485 -14.06 58.55 -24.84
N VAL A 486 -15.13 57.88 -25.24
CA VAL A 486 -15.40 57.57 -26.65
C VAL A 486 -16.85 57.88 -27.00
N ALA A 487 -17.05 58.52 -28.15
CA ALA A 487 -18.36 58.82 -28.71
C ALA A 487 -18.43 58.43 -30.19
N ALA A 488 -19.60 57.98 -30.65
CA ALA A 488 -19.88 57.83 -32.07
C ALA A 488 -20.24 59.22 -32.63
N THR A 489 -19.27 59.88 -33.26
CA THR A 489 -19.45 61.20 -33.87
C THR A 489 -20.09 61.10 -35.24
N ASP A 490 -19.87 59.99 -35.94
CA ASP A 490 -20.73 59.52 -37.00
C ASP A 490 -21.29 58.16 -36.59
N ARG A 491 -22.61 58.09 -36.49
CA ARG A 491 -23.35 56.99 -35.85
C ARG A 491 -23.96 56.01 -36.85
N ILE A 492 -23.80 56.26 -38.14
CA ILE A 492 -24.35 55.42 -39.21
C ILE A 492 -23.20 55.03 -40.16
N ALA A 493 -23.14 53.76 -40.51
CA ALA A 493 -22.35 53.24 -41.62
C ALA A 493 -23.31 52.49 -42.55
N THR A 494 -23.16 52.61 -43.87
CA THR A 494 -24.07 51.97 -44.84
C THR A 494 -23.31 51.12 -45.83
N GLU A 495 -23.74 49.88 -46.03
CA GLU A 495 -23.19 48.99 -47.07
C GLU A 495 -23.49 49.57 -48.46
N ALA A 496 -24.69 50.14 -48.63
CA ALA A 496 -25.05 50.88 -49.82
C ALA A 496 -24.17 52.14 -49.95
N GLY A 497 -23.33 52.18 -50.97
CA GLY A 497 -22.41 53.29 -51.22
C GLY A 497 -21.22 53.35 -50.25
N LEU A 498 -21.04 52.34 -49.39
CA LEU A 498 -19.91 52.18 -48.46
C LEU A 498 -19.63 53.41 -47.58
N THR A 499 -20.67 54.03 -47.02
CA THR A 499 -20.49 55.15 -46.10
C THR A 499 -19.97 54.65 -44.75
N THR A 500 -19.09 55.41 -44.12
CA THR A 500 -18.36 54.95 -42.92
C THR A 500 -18.90 55.58 -41.65
N GLY A 501 -18.92 54.82 -40.56
CA GLY A 501 -19.13 55.36 -39.22
C GLY A 501 -17.81 55.84 -38.58
N LEU A 502 -17.90 56.65 -37.52
CA LEU A 502 -16.72 57.26 -36.90
C LEU A 502 -16.84 57.31 -35.37
N TYR A 503 -15.92 56.61 -34.71
CA TYR A 503 -15.67 56.75 -33.28
C TYR A 503 -14.64 57.85 -33.03
N THR A 504 -14.95 58.80 -32.15
CA THR A 504 -13.99 59.81 -31.66
C THR A 504 -13.65 59.54 -30.21
N PHE A 505 -12.37 59.30 -29.95
CA PHE A 505 -11.80 59.17 -28.62
C PHE A 505 -11.31 60.54 -28.17
N THR A 506 -11.62 60.94 -26.95
CA THR A 506 -11.14 62.20 -26.35
C THR A 506 -10.38 61.90 -25.07
N ARG A 507 -9.22 62.53 -24.88
CA ARG A 507 -8.46 62.45 -23.62
C ARG A 507 -8.38 63.80 -22.91
N THR A 508 -8.48 63.79 -21.59
CA THR A 508 -8.14 64.90 -20.69
C THR A 508 -6.84 64.59 -19.92
N GLY A 509 -6.29 65.59 -19.23
CA GLY A 509 -4.98 65.49 -18.58
C GLY A 509 -3.80 65.85 -19.50
N SER A 510 -2.59 65.42 -19.11
CA SER A 510 -1.34 65.73 -19.82
C SER A 510 -1.37 65.23 -21.27
N THR A 511 -0.73 65.93 -22.20
CA THR A 511 -0.54 65.48 -23.59
C THR A 511 0.93 65.33 -23.97
N ALA A 512 1.84 65.43 -22.99
CA ALA A 512 3.29 65.44 -23.20
C ALA A 512 3.84 64.11 -23.76
N ALA A 513 3.14 63.00 -23.52
CA ALA A 513 3.46 61.68 -24.07
C ALA A 513 2.31 61.15 -24.96
N ALA A 514 2.66 60.24 -25.87
CA ALA A 514 1.66 59.44 -26.57
C ALA A 514 0.90 58.54 -25.56
N LEU A 515 -0.37 58.25 -25.83
CA LEU A 515 -1.20 57.40 -24.97
C LEU A 515 -1.88 56.33 -25.81
N THR A 516 -1.58 55.05 -25.54
CA THR A 516 -2.31 53.92 -26.13
C THR A 516 -3.50 53.58 -25.25
N VAL A 517 -4.67 53.48 -25.87
CA VAL A 517 -5.97 53.20 -25.26
C VAL A 517 -6.49 51.89 -25.80
N TYR A 518 -6.98 51.04 -24.91
CA TYR A 518 -7.51 49.72 -25.24
C TYR A 518 -9.04 49.72 -25.18
N TYR A 519 -9.65 48.94 -26.07
CA TYR A 519 -11.10 48.76 -26.12
C TYR A 519 -11.47 47.36 -26.57
N SER A 520 -12.69 46.94 -26.25
CA SER A 520 -13.35 45.78 -26.88
C SER A 520 -14.37 46.24 -27.91
N VAL A 521 -14.62 45.39 -28.89
CA VAL A 521 -15.64 45.59 -29.93
C VAL A 521 -16.64 44.44 -29.79
N GLY A 522 -17.92 44.79 -29.69
CA GLY A 522 -19.05 43.86 -29.69
C GLY A 522 -20.20 44.44 -30.51
N GLY A 523 -21.43 44.01 -30.21
CA GLY A 523 -22.60 44.29 -31.04
C GLY A 523 -23.10 43.00 -31.70
N ASN A 524 -24.06 43.12 -32.62
CA ASN A 524 -24.57 41.99 -33.39
C ASN A 524 -23.94 41.86 -34.78
N ALA A 525 -23.25 42.90 -35.27
CA ALA A 525 -22.45 42.80 -36.50
C ALA A 525 -21.17 41.99 -36.28
N THR A 526 -20.86 41.14 -37.24
CA THR A 526 -19.72 40.22 -37.36
C THR A 526 -18.53 40.90 -38.03
N SER A 527 -17.41 40.98 -37.31
CA SER A 527 -16.14 41.50 -37.87
C SER A 527 -15.62 40.60 -38.99
N GLY A 528 -15.31 41.20 -40.14
CA GLY A 528 -14.77 40.50 -41.31
C GLY A 528 -15.82 40.07 -42.33
N SER A 529 -17.08 39.93 -41.91
CA SER A 529 -18.23 39.78 -42.80
C SER A 529 -18.87 41.14 -43.06
N ASP A 530 -19.26 41.86 -42.00
CA ASP A 530 -20.14 43.03 -42.11
C ASP A 530 -19.33 44.34 -42.04
N TYR A 531 -18.15 44.30 -41.40
CA TYR A 531 -17.23 45.44 -41.33
C TYR A 531 -15.76 45.04 -41.24
N ILE A 532 -14.89 45.95 -41.67
CA ILE A 532 -13.44 45.78 -41.54
C ILE A 532 -13.03 45.85 -40.06
N ALA A 533 -12.32 44.84 -39.59
CA ALA A 533 -11.90 44.69 -38.20
C ALA A 533 -11.26 45.98 -37.61
N LEU A 534 -11.80 46.43 -36.48
CA LEU A 534 -11.34 47.64 -35.79
C LEU A 534 -10.09 47.43 -34.92
N GLY A 535 -9.64 46.19 -34.72
CA GLY A 535 -8.60 45.86 -33.74
C GLY A 535 -9.02 46.16 -32.29
N SER A 536 -8.07 46.25 -31.37
CA SER A 536 -8.33 46.35 -29.92
C SER A 536 -7.68 47.56 -29.23
N ARG A 537 -7.05 48.45 -30.00
CA ARG A 537 -6.35 49.62 -29.46
C ARG A 537 -6.31 50.81 -30.43
N ILE A 538 -6.14 52.00 -29.87
CA ILE A 538 -5.86 53.25 -30.59
C ILE A 538 -4.81 54.06 -29.83
N THR A 539 -3.97 54.81 -30.53
CA THR A 539 -2.91 55.63 -29.91
C THR A 539 -3.17 57.10 -30.16
N PHE A 540 -3.26 57.89 -29.09
CA PHE A 540 -3.12 59.34 -29.14
C PHE A 540 -1.64 59.68 -29.33
N PRO A 541 -1.24 60.33 -30.44
CA PRO A 541 0.12 60.82 -30.58
C PRO A 541 0.42 61.93 -29.56
N ILE A 542 1.70 62.27 -29.41
CA ILE A 542 2.14 63.39 -28.55
C ILE A 542 1.37 64.66 -28.93
N GLY A 543 0.91 65.41 -27.93
CA GLY A 543 0.13 66.65 -28.11
C GLY A 543 -1.35 66.46 -28.46
N ALA A 544 -1.78 65.32 -29.00
CA ALA A 544 -3.16 65.15 -29.47
C ALA A 544 -4.17 65.05 -28.32
N ARG A 545 -5.35 65.66 -28.45
CA ARG A 545 -6.45 65.51 -27.47
C ARG A 545 -7.60 64.64 -27.99
N ARG A 546 -7.64 64.41 -29.30
CA ARG A 546 -8.64 63.59 -29.98
C ARG A 546 -7.96 62.70 -31.02
N VAL A 547 -8.47 61.49 -31.17
CA VAL A 547 -8.15 60.57 -32.27
C VAL A 547 -9.41 59.83 -32.69
N THR A 548 -9.46 59.40 -33.95
CA THR A 548 -10.64 58.78 -34.53
C THR A 548 -10.37 57.36 -34.99
N LYS A 549 -11.39 56.51 -34.90
CA LYS A 549 -11.41 55.17 -35.49
C LYS A 549 -12.59 55.07 -36.43
N THR A 550 -12.32 54.80 -37.70
CA THR A 550 -13.34 54.66 -38.73
C THR A 550 -13.87 53.23 -38.77
N LEU A 551 -15.19 53.08 -38.76
CA LEU A 551 -15.89 51.84 -39.07
C LEU A 551 -16.18 51.82 -40.58
N LYS A 552 -15.61 50.85 -41.29
CA LYS A 552 -15.83 50.67 -42.72
C LYS A 552 -16.74 49.45 -42.91
N PRO A 553 -17.95 49.60 -43.48
CA PRO A 553 -18.80 48.47 -43.79
C PRO A 553 -18.16 47.64 -44.91
N ILE A 554 -18.53 46.37 -44.98
CA ILE A 554 -18.21 45.47 -46.10
C ILE A 554 -19.54 45.20 -46.78
N GLN A 555 -19.61 45.46 -48.08
CA GLN A 555 -20.80 45.10 -48.85
C GLN A 555 -20.76 43.62 -49.19
N ASP A 556 -21.84 42.91 -48.91
CA ASP A 556 -22.04 41.55 -49.40
C ASP A 556 -23.39 41.38 -50.12
N ARG A 557 -23.86 40.12 -50.27
CA ARG A 557 -25.09 39.77 -51.01
C ARG A 557 -26.14 39.11 -50.12
N LEU A 558 -25.94 39.11 -48.81
CA LEU A 558 -26.88 38.57 -47.85
C LEU A 558 -27.93 39.64 -47.53
N ARG A 559 -29.18 39.20 -47.37
CA ARG A 559 -30.24 40.07 -46.88
C ARG A 559 -30.20 40.09 -45.37
N GLU A 560 -29.90 41.25 -44.81
CA GLU A 560 -29.67 41.40 -43.38
C GLU A 560 -30.52 42.52 -42.79
N GLN A 561 -30.69 42.51 -41.47
CA GLN A 561 -31.31 43.62 -40.75
C GLN A 561 -30.24 44.64 -40.39
N ASN A 562 -30.63 45.86 -40.00
CA ASN A 562 -29.67 46.81 -39.44
C ASN A 562 -28.99 46.23 -38.19
N GLU A 563 -27.68 46.35 -38.15
CA GLU A 563 -26.84 45.82 -37.10
C GLU A 563 -26.14 46.93 -36.32
N THR A 564 -25.44 46.56 -35.26
CA THR A 564 -24.73 47.47 -34.38
C THR A 564 -23.31 46.98 -34.15
N VAL A 565 -22.40 47.93 -34.13
CA VAL A 565 -21.04 47.76 -33.65
C VAL A 565 -20.88 48.64 -32.41
N VAL A 566 -20.50 48.04 -31.29
CA VAL A 566 -20.37 48.70 -29.99
C VAL A 566 -18.92 48.65 -29.54
N LEU A 567 -18.30 49.81 -29.40
CA LEU A 567 -16.94 49.97 -28.88
C LEU A 567 -17.00 50.31 -27.39
N ARG A 568 -16.31 49.55 -26.54
CA ARG A 568 -16.24 49.76 -25.08
C ARG A 568 -14.79 49.94 -24.63
N LEU A 569 -14.49 51.07 -23.99
CA LEU A 569 -13.16 51.34 -23.44
C LEU A 569 -12.83 50.37 -22.28
N ARG A 570 -11.57 49.95 -22.20
CA ARG A 570 -11.04 49.15 -21.08
C ARG A 570 -10.23 50.05 -20.15
N GLN A 571 -10.35 49.83 -18.84
CA GLN A 571 -9.54 50.53 -17.82
C GLN A 571 -8.04 50.20 -17.98
N SER A 572 -7.17 51.15 -17.59
CA SER A 572 -5.72 51.00 -17.63
C SER A 572 -5.07 51.85 -16.55
N SER A 573 -3.89 51.44 -16.06
CA SER A 573 -3.07 52.26 -15.16
C SER A 573 -2.68 53.59 -15.79
N ASN A 574 -2.63 53.69 -17.13
CA ASN A 574 -2.27 54.93 -17.83
C ASN A 574 -3.44 55.92 -18.02
N TYR A 575 -4.69 55.52 -17.78
CA TYR A 575 -5.87 56.40 -17.90
C TYR A 575 -7.13 55.81 -17.24
N ALA A 576 -7.96 56.69 -16.69
CA ALA A 576 -9.32 56.35 -16.30
C ALA A 576 -10.26 56.35 -17.52
N VAL A 577 -11.22 55.43 -17.57
CA VAL A 577 -12.37 55.53 -18.48
C VAL A 577 -13.37 56.55 -17.95
N GLY A 578 -13.67 57.57 -18.74
CA GLY A 578 -14.69 58.59 -18.44
C GLY A 578 -16.08 58.22 -18.99
N SER A 579 -17.04 59.13 -18.83
CA SER A 579 -18.39 58.99 -19.39
C SER A 579 -18.57 59.90 -20.62
N PRO A 580 -19.03 59.39 -21.78
CA PRO A 580 -19.33 57.98 -22.07
C PRO A 580 -18.06 57.13 -22.28
N GLY A 581 -18.08 55.92 -21.72
CA GLY A 581 -17.03 54.90 -21.87
C GLY A 581 -17.29 53.90 -23.00
N SER A 582 -18.41 54.06 -23.70
CA SER A 582 -18.80 53.21 -24.83
C SER A 582 -19.56 54.00 -25.89
N ALA A 583 -19.45 53.57 -27.14
CA ALA A 583 -20.11 54.19 -28.27
C ALA A 583 -20.65 53.12 -29.23
N THR A 584 -21.80 53.40 -29.84
CA THR A 584 -22.46 52.50 -30.79
C THR A 584 -22.59 53.17 -32.15
N VAL A 585 -22.25 52.45 -33.20
CA VAL A 585 -22.55 52.80 -34.59
C VAL A 585 -23.50 51.76 -35.15
N THR A 586 -24.53 52.19 -35.86
CA THR A 586 -25.46 51.33 -36.59
C THR A 586 -24.93 51.08 -38.00
N LEU A 587 -24.85 49.82 -38.39
CA LEU A 587 -24.61 49.36 -39.76
C LEU A 587 -25.97 49.17 -40.44
N THR A 588 -26.23 49.88 -41.54
CA THR A 588 -27.46 49.69 -42.31
C THR A 588 -27.19 48.85 -43.56
N SER A 589 -28.00 47.80 -43.73
CA SER A 589 -27.89 46.88 -44.86
C SER A 589 -28.28 47.55 -46.19
N ASN A 590 -27.79 47.02 -47.31
CA ASN A 590 -28.10 47.49 -48.65
C ASN A 590 -29.34 46.85 -49.33
N ASP A 591 -30.05 45.94 -48.66
CA ASP A 591 -31.14 45.14 -49.24
C ASP A 591 -32.53 45.35 -48.62
#